data_AF-A0A7S0NAN1-F1
#
_entry.id   AF-A0A7S0NAN1-F1
#
_cell.length_a   1.000
_cell.length_b   1.000
_cell.length_c   1.000
_cell.angle_alpha   90.00
_cell.angle_beta   90.00
_cell.angle_gamma   90.00
#
_symmetry.space_group_name_H-M   'P 1'
#
loop_
_entity.id
_entity.type
_entity.pdbx_description
1 polymer ?
#
loop_
_entity_poly.entity_id
_entity_poly.type
_entity_poly.pdbx_seq_one_letter_code
_entity_poly.pdbx_strand_id
1 'polypeptide(L)'
;VLLEGGRGGRGNGSFKHGTNRAPTIAENGEIGKEMWLELELKLVADVGIIGVPNAGKSTLLSMLSNAKPKIGNYPFTTLVPNLGVYEQEGQGTVLADIPGILEGAHTGLGLGLEFLRHCERTRVLIHLIDATSMDPMGDYDAINTELVLFKEALADKPQFAVINKTDVTGTEEVVEELLEEFAQRNVPVAVISAATGAGTKEMMRSVRKLLADLPEEVVEPVATSLAVRVKKQKKRGTDKFEDFEVEADRHAGVYYL
;
A
#
# COMPACT_ATOMS: atom_id res chain seq x y z
N VAL A 1 -16.86 -14.52 3.16
CA VAL A 1 -17.51 -14.85 1.86
C VAL A 1 -18.60 -13.81 1.66
N LEU A 2 -18.49 -12.95 0.63
CA LEU A 2 -19.39 -11.79 0.47
C LEU A 2 -20.72 -12.14 -0.23
N LEU A 3 -20.69 -13.11 -1.14
CA LEU A 3 -21.90 -13.62 -1.81
C LEU A 3 -21.85 -15.14 -1.83
N GLU A 4 -22.97 -15.75 -1.46
CA GLU A 4 -23.17 -17.19 -1.60
C GLU A 4 -23.57 -17.55 -3.03
N GLY A 5 -23.07 -18.68 -3.52
CA GLY A 5 -23.48 -19.23 -4.80
C GLY A 5 -24.96 -19.61 -4.81
N GLY A 6 -25.60 -19.54 -5.98
CA GLY A 6 -26.97 -19.99 -6.16
C GLY A 6 -27.10 -21.50 -5.91
N ARG A 7 -28.28 -21.94 -5.48
CA ARG A 7 -28.55 -23.35 -5.24
C ARG A 7 -28.46 -24.15 -6.55
N GLY A 8 -27.78 -25.30 -6.51
CA GLY A 8 -27.75 -26.22 -7.64
C GLY A 8 -29.14 -26.75 -7.99
N GLY A 9 -29.43 -26.82 -9.30
CA GLY A 9 -30.70 -27.32 -9.81
C GLY A 9 -30.90 -28.81 -9.54
N ARG A 10 -32.15 -29.23 -9.35
CA ARG A 10 -32.47 -30.62 -9.07
C ARG A 10 -32.52 -31.43 -10.37
N GLY A 11 -31.73 -32.50 -10.43
CA GLY A 11 -31.79 -33.46 -11.54
C GLY A 11 -33.10 -34.26 -11.57
N ASN A 12 -33.37 -34.90 -12.70
CA ASN A 12 -34.63 -35.64 -12.94
C ASN A 12 -34.96 -36.72 -11.88
N GLY A 13 -33.95 -37.34 -11.27
CA GLY A 13 -34.12 -38.30 -10.18
C GLY A 13 -34.86 -37.74 -8.96
N SER A 14 -34.79 -36.42 -8.73
CA SER A 14 -35.52 -35.74 -7.64
C SER A 14 -37.04 -35.69 -7.85
N PHE A 15 -37.53 -35.90 -9.08
CA PHE A 15 -38.96 -35.82 -9.46
C PHE A 15 -39.63 -37.19 -9.62
N LYS A 16 -38.94 -38.28 -9.28
CA LYS A 16 -39.44 -39.64 -9.44
C LYS A 16 -40.49 -39.94 -8.37
N HIS A 17 -41.71 -40.24 -8.79
CA HIS A 17 -42.82 -40.62 -7.90
C HIS A 17 -43.55 -41.87 -8.42
N GLY A 18 -44.44 -42.47 -7.62
CA GLY A 18 -45.02 -43.79 -7.89
C GLY A 18 -45.64 -43.98 -9.29
N THR A 19 -46.23 -42.92 -9.84
CA THR A 19 -46.85 -42.87 -11.18
C THR A 19 -45.93 -42.35 -12.29
N ASN A 20 -44.77 -41.77 -11.97
CA ASN A 20 -43.81 -41.24 -12.94
C ASN A 20 -42.38 -41.76 -12.65
N ARG A 21 -42.07 -42.94 -13.21
CA ARG A 21 -40.84 -43.69 -12.93
C ARG A 21 -39.60 -43.18 -13.70
N ALA A 22 -39.81 -42.43 -14.78
CA ALA A 22 -38.75 -41.86 -15.62
C ALA A 22 -39.05 -40.39 -15.97
N PRO A 23 -38.88 -39.44 -15.02
CA PRO A 23 -39.12 -38.03 -15.27
C PRO A 23 -38.15 -37.47 -16.31
N THR A 24 -38.65 -36.63 -17.21
CA THR A 24 -37.85 -35.92 -18.23
C THR A 24 -37.55 -34.47 -17.86
N ILE A 25 -38.02 -34.03 -16.69
CA ILE A 25 -37.91 -32.65 -16.22
C ILE A 25 -36.73 -32.53 -15.24
N ALA A 26 -36.01 -31.42 -15.30
CA ALA A 26 -35.01 -31.00 -14.34
C ALA A 26 -35.21 -29.52 -14.01
N GLU A 27 -34.79 -29.12 -12.81
CA GLU A 27 -34.71 -27.71 -12.40
C GLU A 27 -33.34 -27.16 -12.77
N ASN A 28 -33.31 -25.95 -13.34
CA ASN A 28 -32.06 -25.20 -13.49
C ASN A 28 -31.57 -24.72 -12.13
N GLY A 29 -30.26 -24.48 -12.00
CA GLY A 29 -29.71 -23.84 -10.82
C GLY A 29 -30.26 -22.43 -10.65
N GLU A 30 -30.34 -21.97 -9.41
CA GLU A 30 -30.67 -20.58 -9.11
C GLU A 30 -29.53 -19.68 -9.56
N ILE A 31 -29.87 -18.49 -10.05
CA ILE A 31 -28.90 -17.48 -10.42
C ILE A 31 -28.19 -17.04 -9.13
N GLY A 32 -26.86 -17.10 -9.13
CA GLY A 32 -26.05 -16.61 -8.02
C GLY A 32 -26.29 -15.13 -7.79
N LYS A 33 -26.14 -14.68 -6.54
CA LYS A 33 -26.17 -13.24 -6.28
C LYS A 33 -24.96 -12.60 -6.95
N GLU A 34 -25.15 -11.41 -7.51
CA GLU A 34 -24.09 -10.57 -8.07
C GLU A 34 -24.12 -9.22 -7.34
N MET A 35 -22.95 -8.64 -7.10
CA MET A 35 -22.85 -7.30 -6.53
C MET A 35 -21.67 -6.55 -7.13
N TRP A 36 -21.83 -5.24 -7.27
CA TRP A 36 -20.72 -4.33 -7.53
C TRP A 36 -20.10 -3.96 -6.18
N LEU A 37 -18.78 -4.12 -6.06
CA LEU A 37 -18.01 -3.74 -4.89
C LEU A 37 -17.17 -2.51 -5.22
N GLU A 38 -17.30 -1.48 -4.40
CA GLU A 38 -16.35 -0.38 -4.36
C GLU A 38 -15.42 -0.63 -3.17
N LEU A 39 -14.17 -0.94 -3.46
CA LEU A 39 -13.16 -1.25 -2.45
C LEU A 39 -12.31 0.00 -2.24
N GLU A 40 -12.50 0.64 -1.08
CA GLU A 40 -11.66 1.77 -0.67
C GLU A 40 -10.54 1.24 0.23
N LEU A 41 -9.29 1.39 -0.24
CA LEU A 41 -8.12 1.17 0.60
C LEU A 41 -7.99 2.37 1.55
N LYS A 42 -8.08 2.13 2.86
CA LYS A 42 -7.55 3.08 3.84
C LYS A 42 -6.03 3.13 3.63
N LEU A 43 -5.57 4.10 2.85
CA LEU A 43 -4.16 4.21 2.45
C LEU A 43 -3.27 4.62 3.63
N VAL A 44 -2.78 3.59 4.31
CA VAL A 44 -1.58 3.54 5.13
C VAL A 44 -0.53 2.91 4.20
N ALA A 45 0.57 3.60 3.91
CA ALA A 45 1.61 2.96 3.10
C ALA A 45 2.32 1.92 3.98
N ASP A 46 2.64 0.75 3.45
CA ASP A 46 3.35 -0.25 4.25
C ASP A 46 4.73 0.27 4.67
N VAL A 47 5.40 0.95 3.73
CA VAL A 47 6.77 1.43 3.90
C VAL A 47 6.88 2.89 3.51
N GLY A 48 7.54 3.67 4.36
CA GLY A 48 7.95 5.04 4.10
C GLY A 48 9.41 5.13 3.71
N ILE A 49 9.76 5.91 2.69
CA ILE A 49 11.15 6.20 2.32
C ILE A 49 11.53 7.57 2.88
N ILE A 50 12.51 7.59 3.79
CA ILE A 50 13.07 8.80 4.40
C ILE A 50 14.54 8.95 4.04
N GLY A 51 15.09 10.14 4.27
CA GLY A 51 16.47 10.49 3.93
C GLY A 51 16.57 11.95 3.50
N VAL A 52 17.81 12.43 3.44
CA VAL A 52 18.14 13.81 3.06
C VAL A 52 17.68 14.15 1.63
N PRO A 53 17.57 15.45 1.28
CA PRO A 53 17.35 15.87 -0.09
C PRO A 53 18.38 15.23 -1.03
N ASN A 54 17.95 14.83 -2.23
CA ASN A 54 18.80 14.18 -3.24
C ASN A 54 19.41 12.81 -2.87
N ALA A 55 19.03 12.19 -1.74
CA ALA A 55 19.46 10.82 -1.41
C ALA A 55 18.99 9.76 -2.45
N GLY A 56 18.05 10.13 -3.32
CA GLY A 56 17.52 9.27 -4.38
C GLY A 56 16.19 8.61 -4.04
N LYS A 57 15.40 9.18 -3.11
CA LYS A 57 14.11 8.62 -2.65
C LYS A 57 13.10 8.42 -3.77
N SER A 58 12.86 9.45 -4.57
CA SER A 58 11.94 9.37 -5.71
C SER A 58 12.47 8.46 -6.82
N THR A 59 13.81 8.37 -6.98
CA THR A 59 14.47 7.43 -7.90
C THR A 59 14.22 5.99 -7.44
N LEU A 60 14.41 5.71 -6.15
CA LEU A 60 14.17 4.40 -5.56
C LEU A 60 12.69 4.00 -5.67
N LEU A 61 11.78 4.93 -5.35
CA LEU A 61 10.34 4.71 -5.51
C LEU A 61 9.99 4.35 -6.96
N SER A 62 10.53 5.10 -7.91
CA SER A 62 10.28 4.86 -9.34
C SER A 62 10.88 3.54 -9.82
N MET A 63 12.03 3.13 -9.28
CA MET A 63 12.70 1.87 -9.60
C MET A 63 11.94 0.65 -9.06
N LEU A 64 11.36 0.78 -7.87
CA LEU A 64 10.60 -0.29 -7.22
C LEU A 64 9.14 -0.36 -7.71
N SER A 65 8.57 0.75 -8.16
CA SER A 65 7.15 0.78 -8.49
C SER A 65 6.87 0.15 -9.87
N ASN A 66 6.13 -0.96 -9.89
CA ASN A 66 5.65 -1.60 -11.13
C ASN A 66 4.58 -0.75 -11.84
N ALA A 67 3.94 0.17 -11.12
CA ALA A 67 3.04 1.17 -11.67
C ALA A 67 3.71 2.55 -11.66
N LYS A 68 3.36 3.46 -12.59
CA LYS A 68 3.81 4.85 -12.46
C LYS A 68 3.37 5.40 -11.09
N PRO A 69 4.24 6.13 -10.37
CA PRO A 69 3.86 6.71 -9.09
C PRO A 69 2.55 7.47 -9.23
N LYS A 70 1.54 7.07 -8.45
CA LYS A 70 0.24 7.77 -8.46
C LYS A 70 0.31 8.88 -7.43
N ILE A 71 0.13 10.11 -7.89
CA ILE A 71 -0.06 11.29 -7.05
C ILE A 71 -1.42 11.10 -6.36
N GLY A 72 -1.42 10.75 -5.07
CA GLY A 72 -2.62 10.49 -4.30
C GLY A 72 -3.18 11.74 -3.61
N ASN A 73 -4.28 12.29 -4.13
CA ASN A 73 -5.00 13.39 -3.48
C ASN A 73 -5.93 12.84 -2.38
N TYR A 74 -5.38 12.56 -1.20
CA TYR A 74 -6.18 12.08 -0.07
C TYR A 74 -6.79 13.26 0.69
N PRO A 75 -8.01 13.12 1.24
CA PRO A 75 -8.75 14.21 1.89
C PRO A 75 -8.10 14.80 3.17
N PHE A 76 -6.86 14.39 3.50
CA PHE A 76 -6.13 14.81 4.70
C PHE A 76 -4.65 15.13 4.43
N THR A 77 -4.26 15.31 3.17
CA THR A 77 -2.86 15.55 2.77
C THR A 77 -2.75 16.88 2.03
N THR A 78 -2.05 17.85 2.61
CA THR A 78 -1.77 19.17 2.00
C THR A 78 -0.64 19.08 0.96
N LEU A 79 0.30 18.16 1.18
CA LEU A 79 1.31 17.73 0.22
C LEU A 79 1.01 16.30 -0.19
N VAL A 80 0.92 16.06 -1.49
CA VAL A 80 0.62 14.74 -2.02
C VAL A 80 1.89 13.88 -1.96
N PRO A 81 1.94 12.81 -1.14
CA PRO A 81 3.07 11.90 -1.18
C PRO A 81 3.09 11.16 -2.52
N ASN A 82 4.28 10.91 -3.05
CA ASN A 82 4.41 10.03 -4.20
C ASN A 82 4.27 8.59 -3.72
N LEU A 83 3.26 7.88 -4.24
CA LEU A 83 3.01 6.48 -3.90
C LEU A 83 3.43 5.56 -5.04
N GLY A 84 4.07 4.46 -4.68
CA GLY A 84 4.44 3.38 -5.58
C GLY A 84 3.96 2.04 -5.06
N VAL A 85 3.76 1.09 -5.97
CA VAL A 85 3.40 -0.29 -5.61
C VAL A 85 4.50 -1.22 -6.09
N TYR A 86 5.17 -1.85 -5.12
CA TYR A 86 6.13 -2.92 -5.39
C TYR A 86 5.39 -4.26 -5.33
N GLU A 87 5.38 -4.99 -6.45
CA GLU A 87 4.78 -6.32 -6.52
C GLU A 87 5.84 -7.37 -6.80
N GLN A 88 5.84 -8.42 -5.97
CA GLN A 88 6.65 -9.61 -6.16
C GLN A 88 5.81 -10.81 -5.73
N GLU A 89 5.75 -11.83 -6.59
CA GLU A 89 5.06 -13.11 -6.34
C GLU A 89 3.57 -12.95 -5.97
N GLY A 90 2.88 -11.96 -6.55
CA GLY A 90 1.46 -11.70 -6.31
C GLY A 90 1.15 -11.02 -4.96
N GLN A 91 2.18 -10.67 -4.20
CA GLN A 91 2.05 -9.82 -3.00
C GLN A 91 2.43 -8.39 -3.35
N GLY A 92 1.56 -7.44 -3.06
CA GLY A 92 1.81 -6.01 -3.21
C GLY A 92 2.33 -5.38 -1.92
N THR A 93 3.22 -4.40 -2.03
CA THR A 93 3.68 -3.55 -0.94
C THR A 93 3.57 -2.11 -1.38
N VAL A 94 2.85 -1.29 -0.60
CA VAL A 94 2.68 0.14 -0.89
C VAL A 94 3.85 0.91 -0.30
N LEU A 95 4.57 1.62 -1.16
CA LEU A 95 5.70 2.47 -0.82
C LEU A 95 5.27 3.93 -0.90
N ALA A 96 5.67 4.74 0.09
CA ALA A 96 5.50 6.18 0.06
C ALA A 96 6.87 6.86 0.08
N ASP A 97 7.15 7.71 -0.90
CA ASP A 97 8.24 8.68 -0.80
C ASP A 97 7.79 9.81 0.10
N ILE A 98 8.51 9.97 1.21
CA ILE A 98 8.23 10.99 2.19
C ILE A 98 9.23 12.16 1.89
N PRO A 99 8.79 13.25 1.18
CA PRO A 99 9.62 14.44 0.88
C PRO A 99 10.33 15.09 2.08
N GLY A 100 11.61 15.43 1.94
CA GLY A 100 12.55 15.65 3.05
C GLY A 100 12.07 16.51 4.23
N ILE A 101 12.27 15.98 5.45
CA ILE A 101 12.06 16.69 6.73
C ILE A 101 12.87 18.00 6.77
N LEU A 102 14.03 17.99 6.11
CA LEU A 102 15.01 19.08 6.06
C LEU A 102 14.69 20.23 5.09
N GLU A 103 13.67 20.17 4.23
CA GLU A 103 13.42 21.27 3.27
C GLU A 103 12.66 22.48 3.86
N GLY A 104 12.25 22.42 5.14
CA GLY A 104 11.42 23.49 5.71
C GLY A 104 11.35 23.59 7.24
N ALA A 105 12.14 22.84 8.00
CA ALA A 105 12.14 22.91 9.47
C ALA A 105 12.78 24.22 10.00
N HIS A 106 13.70 24.82 9.26
CA HIS A 106 14.44 26.03 9.66
C HIS A 106 13.72 27.36 9.39
N THR A 107 12.64 27.37 8.60
CA THR A 107 11.94 28.59 8.17
C THR A 107 10.61 28.85 8.88
N GLY A 108 10.22 28.02 9.87
CA GLY A 108 9.02 28.26 10.68
C GLY A 108 7.70 28.15 9.91
N LEU A 109 7.71 27.57 8.70
CA LEU A 109 6.57 27.51 7.78
C LEU A 109 5.61 26.33 8.02
N GLY A 110 5.77 25.55 9.09
CA GLY A 110 4.78 24.52 9.49
C GLY A 110 4.67 23.29 8.58
N LEU A 111 5.50 23.19 7.52
CA LEU A 111 5.45 22.09 6.53
C LEU A 111 5.95 20.74 7.09
N GLY A 112 6.82 20.75 8.11
CA GLY A 112 7.36 19.51 8.71
C GLY A 112 6.34 18.72 9.54
N LEU A 113 5.33 19.38 10.14
CA LEU A 113 4.34 18.71 10.99
C LEU A 113 3.32 17.89 10.16
N GLU A 114 3.00 18.36 8.96
CA GLU A 114 2.11 17.64 8.03
C GLU A 114 2.84 16.49 7.35
N PHE A 115 4.13 16.68 7.06
CA PHE A 115 5.00 15.66 6.52
C PHE A 115 5.15 14.44 7.44
N LEU A 116 5.51 14.66 8.70
CA LEU A 116 5.76 13.58 9.66
C LEU A 116 4.48 12.82 10.04
N ARG A 117 3.30 13.44 9.87
CA ARG A 117 2.00 12.74 9.92
C ARG A 117 1.84 11.68 8.82
N HIS A 118 2.55 11.78 7.70
CA HIS A 118 2.58 10.72 6.68
C HIS A 118 3.51 9.58 7.10
N CYS A 119 4.65 9.88 7.75
CA CYS A 119 5.48 8.85 8.40
C CYS A 119 4.68 8.10 9.48
N GLU A 120 3.77 8.75 10.21
CA GLU A 120 2.90 8.08 11.18
C GLU A 120 2.02 6.99 10.55
N ARG A 121 1.67 7.15 9.28
CA ARG A 121 0.86 6.20 8.50
C ARG A 121 1.71 5.18 7.73
N THR A 122 2.95 4.93 8.17
CA THR A 122 3.75 3.82 7.65
C THR A 122 4.12 2.82 8.73
N ARG A 123 4.22 1.54 8.38
CA ARG A 123 4.57 0.49 9.36
C ARG A 123 6.08 0.39 9.53
N VAL A 124 6.82 0.60 8.44
CA VAL A 124 8.29 0.52 8.37
C VAL A 124 8.85 1.77 7.69
N LEU A 125 10.07 2.15 8.05
CA LEU A 125 10.82 3.21 7.39
C LEU A 125 12.07 2.65 6.70
N ILE A 126 12.21 2.89 5.40
CA ILE A 126 13.46 2.76 4.67
C ILE A 126 14.22 4.07 4.87
N HIS A 127 15.37 4.02 5.52
CA HIS A 127 16.24 5.16 5.70
C HIS A 127 17.33 5.15 4.63
N LEU A 128 17.17 6.02 3.61
CA LEU A 128 18.05 6.09 2.46
C LEU A 128 19.23 7.02 2.74
N ILE A 129 20.44 6.46 2.73
CA ILE A 129 21.71 7.15 2.94
C ILE A 129 22.40 7.35 1.58
N ASP A 130 22.91 8.56 1.33
CA ASP A 130 23.66 8.88 0.12
C ASP A 130 25.15 8.61 0.33
N ALA A 131 25.71 7.58 -0.32
CA ALA A 131 27.14 7.26 -0.23
C ALA A 131 28.05 8.36 -0.80
N THR A 132 27.50 9.31 -1.57
CA THR A 132 28.24 10.46 -2.13
C THR A 132 28.18 11.71 -1.25
N SER A 133 27.45 11.66 -0.12
CA SER A 133 27.38 12.77 0.82
C SER A 133 28.74 13.01 1.50
N MET A 134 28.97 14.25 1.93
CA MET A 134 30.17 14.61 2.69
C MET A 134 30.19 13.98 4.09
N ASP A 135 29.01 13.74 4.68
CA ASP A 135 28.86 13.10 5.99
C ASP A 135 27.60 12.22 6.03
N PRO A 136 27.64 11.02 5.42
CA PRO A 136 26.44 10.17 5.31
C PRO A 136 25.91 9.68 6.65
N MET A 137 26.78 9.51 7.65
CA MET A 137 26.39 9.07 8.99
C MET A 137 25.77 10.23 9.77
N GLY A 138 26.32 11.44 9.66
CA GLY A 138 25.70 12.65 10.21
C GLY A 138 24.33 12.95 9.61
N ASP A 139 24.15 12.72 8.31
CA ASP A 139 22.85 12.83 7.62
C ASP A 139 21.80 11.87 8.22
N TYR A 140 22.18 10.62 8.47
CA TYR A 140 21.33 9.62 9.10
C TYR A 140 20.97 10.00 10.55
N ASP A 141 21.94 10.45 11.33
CA ASP A 141 21.74 10.85 12.73
C ASP A 141 20.88 12.13 12.84
N ALA A 142 21.02 13.05 11.89
CA ALA A 142 20.19 14.25 11.79
C ALA A 142 18.72 13.92 11.56
N ILE A 143 18.42 13.05 10.58
CA ILE A 143 17.04 12.61 10.31
C ILE A 143 16.42 11.89 11.51
N ASN A 144 17.18 11.02 12.19
CA ASN A 144 16.69 10.34 13.38
C ASN A 144 16.41 11.30 14.54
N THR A 145 17.28 12.30 14.73
CA THR A 145 17.05 13.36 15.71
C THR A 145 15.74 14.10 15.43
N GLU A 146 15.44 14.41 14.17
CA GLU A 146 14.20 15.06 13.79
C GLU A 146 12.96 14.17 14.03
N LEU A 147 13.04 12.86 13.75
CA LEU A 147 11.95 11.92 14.06
C LEU A 147 11.63 11.92 15.57
N VAL A 148 12.66 11.87 16.42
CA VAL A 148 12.52 11.93 17.89
C VAL A 148 11.90 13.26 18.33
N LEU A 149 12.40 14.39 17.80
CA LEU A 149 11.91 15.73 18.16
C LEU A 149 10.45 15.95 17.81
N PHE A 150 9.94 15.29 16.77
CA PHE A 150 8.52 15.36 16.43
C PHE A 150 7.66 14.46 17.31
N LYS A 151 8.02 13.18 17.42
CA LYS A 151 7.28 12.21 18.23
C LYS A 151 8.14 10.98 18.49
N GLU A 152 8.34 10.65 19.75
CA GLU A 152 9.11 9.48 20.20
C GLU A 152 8.66 8.17 19.52
N ALA A 153 7.34 7.97 19.37
CA ALA A 153 6.78 6.80 18.70
C ALA A 153 7.14 6.67 17.20
N LEU A 154 7.61 7.73 16.53
CA LEU A 154 8.16 7.63 15.17
C LEU A 154 9.59 7.09 15.16
N ALA A 155 10.38 7.40 16.20
CA ALA A 155 11.74 6.91 16.34
C ALA A 155 11.77 5.41 16.66
N ASP A 156 10.76 4.93 17.40
CA ASP A 156 10.57 3.51 17.70
C ASP A 156 10.11 2.69 16.49
N LYS A 157 9.75 3.34 15.37
CA LYS A 157 9.34 2.61 14.18
C LYS A 157 10.50 1.77 13.66
N PRO A 158 10.25 0.52 13.26
CA PRO A 158 11.25 -0.31 12.61
C PRO A 158 11.85 0.40 11.40
N GLN A 159 13.16 0.60 11.45
CA GLN A 159 13.93 1.22 10.36
C GLN A 159 14.80 0.17 9.66
N PHE A 160 14.94 0.35 8.35
CA PHE A 160 15.85 -0.42 7.50
C PHE A 160 16.78 0.56 6.78
N ALA A 161 18.06 0.53 7.12
CA ALA A 161 19.07 1.40 6.51
C ALA A 161 19.38 0.94 5.08
N VAL A 162 19.55 1.89 4.16
CA VAL A 162 19.84 1.61 2.76
C VAL A 162 20.90 2.57 2.25
N ILE A 163 22.10 2.07 2.01
CA ILE A 163 23.19 2.85 1.42
C ILE A 163 22.97 2.87 -0.11
N ASN A 164 22.81 4.06 -0.68
CA ASN A 164 22.46 4.27 -2.08
C ASN A 164 23.57 4.98 -2.86
N LYS A 165 23.45 4.99 -4.18
CA LYS A 165 24.40 5.58 -5.16
C LYS A 165 25.76 4.89 -5.19
N THR A 166 25.80 3.58 -4.91
CA THR A 166 27.04 2.80 -4.99
C THR A 166 27.52 2.53 -6.42
N ASP A 167 26.78 3.00 -7.42
CA ASP A 167 27.22 3.06 -8.81
C ASP A 167 28.20 4.21 -9.08
N VAL A 168 28.32 5.17 -8.16
CA VAL A 168 29.26 6.29 -8.27
C VAL A 168 30.65 5.84 -7.83
N THR A 169 31.66 6.12 -8.66
CA THR A 169 33.07 5.78 -8.40
C THR A 169 33.61 6.51 -7.17
N GLY A 170 34.36 5.81 -6.31
CA GLY A 170 34.95 6.38 -5.10
C GLY A 170 34.04 6.33 -3.88
N THR A 171 32.98 5.51 -3.92
CA THR A 171 32.09 5.28 -2.78
C THR A 171 32.44 3.99 -2.02
N GLU A 172 33.39 3.20 -2.51
CA GLU A 172 33.71 1.87 -1.98
C GLU A 172 34.16 1.92 -0.51
N GLU A 173 35.12 2.79 -0.18
CA GLU A 173 35.63 2.96 1.20
C GLU A 173 34.52 3.45 2.14
N VAL A 174 33.73 4.44 1.70
CA VAL A 174 32.60 4.99 2.49
C VAL A 174 31.53 3.94 2.75
N VAL A 175 31.23 3.08 1.76
CA VAL A 175 30.26 1.99 1.92
C VAL A 175 30.75 0.97 2.95
N GLU A 176 32.03 0.62 2.92
CA GLU A 176 32.63 -0.29 3.91
C GLU A 176 32.54 0.29 5.33
N GLU A 177 32.92 1.56 5.51
CA GLU A 177 32.82 2.25 6.80
C GLU A 177 31.38 2.30 7.32
N LEU A 178 30.41 2.63 6.46
CA LEU A 178 29.00 2.67 6.85
C LEU A 178 28.46 1.29 7.24
N LEU A 179 28.87 0.23 6.55
CA LEU A 179 28.47 -1.14 6.89
C LEU A 179 28.98 -1.53 8.29
N GLU A 180 30.21 -1.16 8.64
CA GLU A 180 30.76 -1.39 9.97
C GLU A 180 30.00 -0.60 11.04
N GLU A 181 29.70 0.68 10.80
CA GLU A 181 28.90 1.53 11.69
C GLU A 181 27.50 0.95 11.94
N PHE A 182 26.78 0.56 10.89
CA PHE A 182 25.44 -0.03 11.04
C PHE A 182 25.47 -1.40 11.73
N ALA A 183 26.51 -2.20 11.51
CA ALA A 183 26.71 -3.46 12.21
C ALA A 183 26.93 -3.23 13.72
N GLN A 184 27.73 -2.24 14.11
CA GLN A 184 27.93 -1.85 15.52
C GLN A 184 26.64 -1.36 16.18
N ARG A 185 25.80 -0.65 15.41
CA ARG A 185 24.50 -0.13 15.87
C ARG A 185 23.38 -1.19 15.83
N ASN A 186 23.65 -2.40 15.33
CA ASN A 186 22.69 -3.49 15.14
C ASN A 186 21.45 -3.08 14.32
N VAL A 187 21.66 -2.21 13.32
CA VAL A 187 20.63 -1.74 12.40
C VAL A 187 20.72 -2.55 11.10
N PRO A 188 19.62 -3.15 10.61
CA PRO A 188 19.67 -3.87 9.35
C PRO A 188 19.95 -2.90 8.20
N VAL A 189 20.96 -3.22 7.39
CA VAL A 189 21.43 -2.38 6.30
C VAL A 189 21.50 -3.16 4.99
N ALA A 190 21.15 -2.52 3.87
CA ALA A 190 21.43 -3.02 2.53
C ALA A 190 22.19 -1.97 1.71
N VAL A 191 22.94 -2.46 0.73
CA VAL A 191 23.66 -1.63 -0.24
C VAL A 191 22.97 -1.74 -1.59
N ILE A 192 22.65 -0.60 -2.21
CA ILE A 192 21.92 -0.57 -3.48
C ILE A 192 22.46 0.53 -4.40
N SER A 193 22.10 0.39 -5.67
CA SER A 193 22.04 1.51 -6.61
C SER A 193 20.61 1.63 -7.13
N ALA A 194 19.90 2.66 -6.67
CA ALA A 194 18.55 2.97 -7.16
C ALA A 194 18.53 3.31 -8.66
N ALA A 195 19.64 3.85 -9.21
CA ALA A 195 19.76 4.19 -10.62
C ALA A 195 19.86 2.95 -11.52
N THR A 196 20.61 1.93 -11.10
CA THR A 196 20.81 0.70 -11.87
C THR A 196 19.85 -0.43 -11.49
N GLY A 197 19.22 -0.33 -10.31
CA GLY A 197 18.40 -1.38 -9.71
C GLY A 197 19.19 -2.44 -8.95
N ALA A 198 20.52 -2.35 -8.89
CA ALA A 198 21.36 -3.30 -8.14
C ALA A 198 20.99 -3.33 -6.65
N GLY A 199 20.92 -4.52 -6.06
CA GLY A 199 20.59 -4.74 -4.63
C GLY A 199 19.12 -4.50 -4.24
N THR A 200 18.32 -3.84 -5.09
CA THR A 200 16.95 -3.41 -4.72
C THR A 200 15.99 -4.56 -4.41
N LYS A 201 16.09 -5.69 -5.14
CA LYS A 201 15.25 -6.87 -4.91
C LYS A 201 15.54 -7.56 -3.58
N GLU A 202 16.81 -7.71 -3.23
CA GLU A 202 17.26 -8.35 -1.98
C GLU A 202 16.92 -7.48 -0.77
N MET A 203 17.09 -6.16 -0.93
CA MET A 203 16.66 -5.16 0.05
C MET A 203 15.15 -5.24 0.29
N MET A 204 14.31 -5.25 -0.76
CA MET A 204 12.86 -5.39 -0.60
C MET A 204 12.42 -6.71 0.02
N ARG A 205 13.13 -7.82 -0.26
CA ARG A 205 12.86 -9.10 0.41
C ARG A 205 13.10 -9.01 1.92
N SER A 206 14.13 -8.28 2.33
CA SER A 206 14.46 -8.06 3.75
C SER A 206 13.45 -7.14 4.43
N VAL A 207 13.05 -6.06 3.75
CA VAL A 207 12.00 -5.14 4.23
C VAL A 207 10.66 -5.86 4.38
N ARG A 208 10.27 -6.72 3.44
CA ARG A 208 9.04 -7.53 3.53
C ARG A 208 9.06 -8.51 4.70
N LYS A 209 10.21 -9.12 4.97
CA LYS A 209 10.37 -9.99 6.14
C LYS A 209 10.11 -9.19 7.42
N LEU A 210 10.71 -8.00 7.52
CA LEU A 210 10.52 -7.11 8.65
C LEU A 210 9.04 -6.66 8.78
N LEU A 211 8.34 -6.36 7.68
CA LEU A 211 6.90 -6.08 7.68
C LEU A 211 6.04 -7.25 8.18
N ALA A 212 6.43 -8.49 7.85
CA ALA A 212 5.71 -9.69 8.23
C ALA A 212 5.91 -10.06 9.71
N ASP A 213 7.06 -9.70 10.28
CA ASP A 213 7.37 -9.92 11.70
C ASP A 213 6.65 -8.91 12.62
N LEU A 214 6.12 -7.81 12.06
CA LEU A 214 5.35 -6.83 12.81
C LEU A 214 3.91 -7.29 13.06
N PRO A 215 3.33 -6.98 14.23
CA PRO A 215 1.93 -7.27 14.48
C PRO A 215 1.07 -6.60 13.39
N GLU A 216 0.01 -7.31 12.95
CA GLU A 216 -1.00 -6.68 12.11
C GLU A 216 -1.62 -5.52 12.90
N GLU A 217 -1.61 -4.33 12.31
CA GLU A 217 -2.42 -3.24 12.87
C GLU A 217 -3.87 -3.68 12.78
N VAL A 218 -4.56 -3.71 13.92
CA VAL A 218 -6.00 -3.92 13.96
C VAL A 218 -6.65 -2.68 13.38
N VAL A 219 -6.80 -2.66 12.05
CA VAL A 219 -7.59 -1.65 11.38
C VAL A 219 -9.03 -1.97 11.72
N GLU A 220 -9.62 -1.25 12.67
CA GLU A 220 -11.05 -1.40 12.92
C GLU A 220 -11.80 -1.10 11.61
N PRO A 221 -12.58 -2.07 11.09
CA PRO A 221 -13.36 -1.86 9.89
C PRO A 221 -14.39 -0.78 10.21
N VAL A 222 -14.24 0.38 9.57
CA VAL A 222 -15.32 1.38 9.55
C VAL A 222 -16.25 0.90 8.46
N ALA A 223 -17.30 0.19 8.85
CA ALA A 223 -18.32 -0.31 7.93
C ALA A 223 -19.11 0.88 7.37
N THR A 224 -18.82 1.29 6.14
CA THR A 224 -19.71 2.16 5.38
C THR A 224 -20.43 1.31 4.35
N SER A 225 -21.57 0.74 4.72
CA SER A 225 -22.43 0.03 3.77
C SER A 225 -23.16 1.04 2.89
N LEU A 226 -22.72 1.23 1.64
CA LEU A 226 -23.56 1.80 0.59
C LEU A 226 -24.11 0.65 -0.26
N ALA A 227 -25.32 0.20 0.06
CA ALA A 227 -26.04 -0.70 -0.81
C ALA A 227 -26.54 0.09 -2.03
N VAL A 228 -25.98 -0.19 -3.19
CA VAL A 228 -26.45 0.36 -4.46
C VAL A 228 -27.54 -0.54 -5.01
N ARG A 229 -28.76 0.00 -5.16
CA ARG A 229 -29.90 -0.73 -5.73
C ARG A 229 -30.14 -0.25 -7.16
N VAL A 230 -29.63 -1.00 -8.14
CA VAL A 230 -29.85 -0.70 -9.56
C VAL A 230 -31.28 -1.07 -9.96
N LYS A 231 -32.16 -0.09 -10.18
CA LYS A 231 -33.49 -0.31 -10.78
C LYS A 231 -33.35 -0.31 -12.30
N LYS A 232 -33.68 -1.43 -12.94
CA LYS A 232 -33.76 -1.52 -14.41
C LYS A 232 -35.09 -0.91 -14.88
N GLN A 233 -35.06 0.23 -15.58
CA GLN A 233 -36.25 0.72 -16.27
C GLN A 233 -36.50 -0.09 -17.55
N LYS A 234 -37.70 -0.64 -17.70
CA LYS A 234 -38.19 -1.10 -19.02
C LYS A 234 -38.71 0.12 -19.77
N LYS A 235 -37.97 0.65 -20.74
CA LYS A 235 -38.57 1.47 -21.80
C LYS A 235 -39.19 0.56 -22.86
N ARG A 236 -40.44 0.86 -23.21
CA ARG A 236 -41.12 0.29 -24.39
C ARG A 236 -40.52 0.97 -25.63
N GLY A 237 -39.88 0.18 -26.48
CA GLY A 237 -39.59 0.56 -27.87
C GLY A 237 -38.14 0.91 -28.17
N THR A 238 -37.56 0.10 -29.06
CA THR A 238 -36.36 0.28 -29.89
C THR A 238 -34.99 0.42 -29.22
N ASP A 239 -34.08 -0.41 -29.70
CA ASP A 239 -32.69 -0.61 -29.26
C ASP A 239 -31.90 0.69 -29.08
N LYS A 240 -31.50 0.95 -27.83
CA LYS A 240 -30.22 1.55 -27.40
C LYS A 240 -30.17 1.48 -25.87
N PHE A 241 -29.14 0.81 -25.34
CA PHE A 241 -28.87 0.69 -23.91
C PHE A 241 -28.04 1.90 -23.44
N GLU A 242 -28.66 3.02 -23.15
CA GLU A 242 -28.01 4.10 -22.39
C GLU A 242 -28.99 4.67 -21.37
N ASP A 243 -28.46 4.98 -20.19
CA ASP A 243 -29.07 5.53 -18.96
C ASP A 243 -29.49 4.51 -17.89
N PHE A 244 -28.61 4.33 -16.89
CA PHE A 244 -28.90 3.77 -15.58
C PHE A 244 -28.93 4.90 -14.55
N GLU A 245 -29.94 4.94 -13.69
CA GLU A 245 -30.00 5.88 -12.56
C GLU A 245 -29.53 5.15 -11.30
N VAL A 246 -28.47 5.65 -10.67
CA VAL A 246 -27.89 5.09 -9.43
C VAL A 246 -28.55 5.80 -8.24
N GLU A 247 -29.42 5.11 -7.50
CA GLU A 247 -30.01 5.59 -6.25
C GLU A 247 -29.33 4.89 -5.06
N ALA A 248 -28.82 5.67 -4.10
CA ALA A 248 -28.27 5.15 -2.85
C ALA A 248 -29.41 4.67 -1.94
N ASP A 249 -29.47 3.37 -1.65
CA ASP A 249 -30.49 2.81 -0.75
C ASP A 249 -30.04 3.01 0.71
N ARG A 250 -30.52 4.08 1.35
CA ARG A 250 -30.23 4.39 2.77
C ARG A 250 -30.90 3.43 3.77
N HIS A 251 -31.67 2.43 3.31
CA HIS A 251 -32.44 1.52 4.16
C HIS A 251 -31.97 0.06 4.09
N ALA A 252 -30.90 -0.26 3.36
CA ALA A 252 -30.36 -1.61 3.38
C ALA A 252 -29.73 -1.89 4.76
N GLY A 253 -30.39 -2.76 5.52
CA GLY A 253 -30.00 -3.14 6.87
C GLY A 253 -28.55 -3.60 6.97
N VAL A 254 -27.95 -3.28 8.12
CA VAL A 254 -26.60 -3.66 8.52
C VAL A 254 -26.48 -5.18 8.54
N TYR A 255 -25.49 -5.74 7.84
CA TYR A 255 -25.11 -7.14 7.99
C TYR A 255 -23.61 -7.21 8.33
N TYR A 256 -23.28 -8.02 9.34
CA TYR A 256 -21.96 -8.16 9.93
C TYR A 256 -21.13 -9.29 9.30
N LEU A 257 -19.81 -9.10 9.40
CA LEU A 257 -18.63 -9.95 9.10
C LEU A 257 -17.96 -9.70 7.75
#